data_AF-A0A075UXB7-F1
#
_entry.id   AF-A0A075UXB7-F1
#
_cell.length_a   1.000
_cell.length_b   1.000
_cell.length_c   1.000
_cell.angle_alpha   90.00
_cell.angle_beta   90.00
_cell.angle_gamma   90.00
#
_symmetry.space_group_name_H-M   'P 1'
#
loop_
_entity.id
_entity.type
_entity.pdbx_description
1 polymer ?
#
loop_
_entity_poly.entity_id
_entity_poly.type
_entity_poly.pdbx_seq_one_letter_code
_entity_poly.pdbx_strand_id
1 'polypeptide(L)'
;MDDVADCLLSVAWNIFPLMGKPPASPGNRTEEIRTLLVDACHDAGMRARERAASHGAGTEEERRPFLRLAEIGTDANLFLGMVSGTLVADPERIRRRWAEIETLVLEAGELAALIEGRPEDRSPLAAGDQSFSSVRS
;
A
#
# COMPACT_ATOMS: atom_id res chain seq x y z
N MET A 1 -15.94 -2.51 1.38
CA MET A 1 -14.76 -1.80 0.87
C MET A 1 -14.60 -0.44 1.56
N ASP A 2 -15.65 0.34 1.80
CA ASP A 2 -15.52 1.64 2.50
C ASP A 2 -14.83 1.54 3.88
N ASP A 3 -15.25 0.62 4.74
CA ASP A 3 -14.60 0.42 6.06
C ASP A 3 -13.11 0.06 5.93
N VAL A 4 -12.74 -0.62 4.85
CA VAL A 4 -11.34 -1.01 4.56
C VAL A 4 -10.53 0.20 4.09
N ALA A 5 -11.14 1.08 3.28
CA ALA A 5 -10.54 2.34 2.88
C ALA A 5 -10.29 3.23 4.11
N ASP A 6 -11.28 3.38 4.97
CA ASP A 6 -11.15 4.18 6.19
C ASP A 6 -10.10 3.61 7.15
N CYS A 7 -10.02 2.28 7.27
CA CYS A 7 -8.98 1.60 8.04
C CYS A 7 -7.58 1.94 7.51
N LEU A 8 -7.36 1.79 6.20
CA LEU A 8 -6.05 2.07 5.57
C LEU A 8 -5.64 3.53 5.68
N LEU A 9 -6.57 4.46 5.47
CA LEU A 9 -6.32 5.90 5.61
C LEU A 9 -6.00 6.27 7.06
N SER A 10 -6.69 5.64 8.02
CA SER A 10 -6.37 5.78 9.44
C SER A 10 -4.98 5.26 9.79
N VAL A 11 -4.56 4.11 9.23
CA VAL A 11 -3.19 3.60 9.39
C VAL A 11 -2.17 4.58 8.82
N ALA A 12 -2.37 5.06 7.58
CA ALA A 12 -1.50 6.03 6.95
C ALA A 12 -1.34 7.31 7.80
N TRP A 13 -2.44 7.82 8.36
CA TRP A 13 -2.41 8.97 9.27
C TRP A 13 -1.71 8.71 10.60
N ASN A 14 -1.72 7.48 11.12
CA ASN A 14 -1.06 7.15 12.39
C ASN A 14 0.45 6.90 12.26
N ILE A 15 0.97 6.68 11.05
CA ILE A 15 2.41 6.45 10.83
C ILE A 15 3.21 7.76 10.98
N PHE A 16 2.66 8.89 10.53
CA PHE A 16 3.18 10.23 10.86
C PHE A 16 2.22 10.95 11.80
N PRO A 17 2.55 11.13 13.10
CA PRO A 17 1.76 12.04 13.92
C PRO A 17 1.78 13.46 13.35
N LEU A 18 0.67 14.18 13.51
CA LEU A 18 0.23 15.50 12.99
C LEU A 18 1.25 16.67 12.85
N MET A 19 2.53 16.50 13.19
CA MET A 19 3.60 17.49 13.00
C MET A 19 4.17 17.50 11.57
N GLY A 20 3.56 16.74 10.65
CA GLY A 20 4.01 16.59 9.27
C GLY A 20 5.17 15.61 9.13
N LYS A 21 5.34 15.08 7.92
CA LYS A 21 6.53 14.32 7.52
C LYS A 21 7.76 15.20 7.82
N PRO A 22 8.66 14.82 8.75
CA PRO A 22 9.94 15.50 8.88
C PRO A 22 10.60 15.52 7.50
N PRO A 23 11.28 16.60 7.08
CA PRO A 23 12.03 16.59 5.83
C PRO A 23 12.93 15.36 5.88
N ALA A 24 12.72 14.41 4.96
CA ALA A 24 13.43 13.14 4.97
C ALA A 24 14.92 13.46 5.01
N SER A 25 15.57 13.14 6.13
CA SER A 25 17.02 13.29 6.20
C SER A 25 17.60 12.13 5.40
N PRO A 26 18.37 12.38 4.32
CA PRO A 26 19.02 11.32 3.59
C PRO A 26 19.80 10.43 4.58
N GLY A 27 19.51 9.12 4.59
CA GLY A 27 20.16 8.16 5.49
C GLY A 27 19.38 7.80 6.76
N ASN A 28 18.18 8.36 7.01
CA ASN A 28 17.31 7.88 8.08
C ASN A 28 16.38 6.76 7.57
N ARG A 29 16.89 5.52 7.61
CA ARG A 29 16.18 4.30 7.18
C ARG A 29 14.76 4.18 7.77
N THR A 30 14.55 4.62 9.01
CA THR A 30 13.22 4.56 9.65
C THR A 30 12.21 5.48 8.96
N GLU A 31 12.61 6.71 8.61
CA GLU A 31 11.75 7.68 7.92
C GLU A 31 11.44 7.26 6.48
N GLU A 32 12.40 6.64 5.80
CA GLU A 32 12.23 6.07 4.46
C GLU A 32 11.17 4.97 4.48
N ILE A 33 11.25 4.04 5.44
CA ILE A 33 10.26 2.96 5.58
C ILE A 33 8.88 3.52 5.96
N ARG A 34 8.82 4.47 6.90
CA ARG A 34 7.53 5.12 7.25
C ARG A 34 6.88 5.79 6.05
N THR A 35 7.68 6.47 5.23
CA THR A 35 7.20 7.08 3.98
C THR A 35 6.60 6.02 3.07
N LEU A 36 7.33 4.94 2.81
CA LEU A 36 6.86 3.84 1.96
C LEU A 36 5.54 3.25 2.46
N LEU A 37 5.41 3.01 3.76
CA LEU A 37 4.20 2.44 4.35
C LEU A 37 3.01 3.41 4.27
N VAL A 38 3.26 4.71 4.44
CA VAL A 38 2.23 5.75 4.30
C VAL A 38 1.72 5.78 2.87
N ASP A 39 2.62 5.84 1.89
CA ASP A 39 2.25 5.88 0.48
C ASP A 39 1.46 4.62 0.10
N ALA A 40 1.94 3.44 0.49
CA ALA A 40 1.26 2.17 0.22
C ALA A 40 -0.14 2.09 0.85
N CYS A 41 -0.28 2.45 2.13
CA CYS A 41 -1.58 2.41 2.81
C CYS A 41 -2.54 3.47 2.25
N HIS A 42 -2.04 4.67 1.96
CA HIS A 42 -2.84 5.76 1.42
C HIS A 42 -3.37 5.40 0.03
N ASP A 43 -2.51 4.94 -0.88
CA ASP A 43 -2.90 4.60 -2.25
C ASP A 43 -3.84 3.40 -2.29
N ALA A 44 -3.59 2.38 -1.46
CA ALA A 44 -4.51 1.26 -1.29
C ALA A 44 -5.86 1.72 -0.73
N GLY A 45 -5.88 2.66 0.22
CA GLY A 45 -7.11 3.24 0.77
C GLY A 45 -7.93 3.97 -0.28
N MET A 46 -7.27 4.77 -1.12
CA MET A 46 -7.92 5.47 -2.24
C MET A 46 -8.50 4.48 -3.26
N ARG A 47 -7.73 3.45 -3.64
CA ARG A 47 -8.20 2.39 -4.55
C ARG A 47 -9.36 1.59 -3.95
N ALA A 48 -9.33 1.29 -2.66
CA ALA A 48 -10.43 0.63 -1.96
C ALA A 48 -11.73 1.45 -2.06
N ARG A 49 -11.62 2.78 -1.94
CA ARG A 49 -12.74 3.72 -2.07
C ARG A 49 -13.28 3.80 -3.50
N GLU A 50 -12.40 3.85 -4.48
CA GLU A 50 -12.78 3.77 -5.90
C GLU A 50 -13.49 2.45 -6.22
N ARG A 51 -12.99 1.33 -5.69
CA ARG A 51 -13.61 0.01 -5.84
C ARG A 51 -14.97 -0.05 -5.14
N ALA A 52 -15.10 0.54 -3.96
CA ALA A 52 -16.38 0.66 -3.25
C ALA A 52 -17.43 1.40 -4.09
N ALA A 53 -17.04 2.54 -4.67
CA ALA A 53 -17.93 3.36 -5.49
C ALA A 53 -18.38 2.67 -6.79
N SER A 54 -17.52 1.83 -7.37
CA SER A 54 -17.75 1.18 -8.66
C SER A 54 -18.37 -0.23 -8.56
N HIS A 55 -18.02 -1.00 -7.54
CA HIS A 55 -18.39 -2.42 -7.40
C HIS A 55 -19.07 -2.76 -6.05
N GLY A 56 -19.27 -1.77 -5.18
CA GLY A 56 -19.87 -1.96 -3.86
C GLY A 56 -18.91 -2.59 -2.84
N ALA A 57 -19.44 -3.31 -1.86
CA ALA A 57 -18.67 -3.71 -0.68
C ALA A 57 -17.51 -4.70 -0.95
N GLY A 58 -17.47 -5.33 -2.12
CA GLY A 58 -16.50 -6.37 -2.48
C GLY A 58 -16.68 -7.67 -1.68
N THR A 59 -16.02 -8.73 -2.12
CA THR A 59 -15.97 -10.02 -1.41
C THR A 59 -14.97 -9.98 -0.27
N GLU A 60 -14.98 -10.99 0.60
CA GLU A 60 -13.95 -11.14 1.63
C GLU A 60 -12.56 -11.37 1.01
N GLU A 61 -12.47 -12.16 -0.06
CA GLU A 61 -11.22 -12.42 -0.77
C GLU A 61 -10.64 -11.14 -1.37
N GLU A 62 -11.49 -10.28 -1.94
CA GLU A 62 -11.07 -8.98 -2.47
C GLU A 62 -10.61 -8.01 -1.38
N ARG A 63 -11.18 -8.11 -0.17
CA ARG A 63 -10.80 -7.27 0.98
C ARG A 63 -9.49 -7.71 1.63
N ARG A 64 -9.14 -8.99 1.53
CA ARG A 64 -8.02 -9.59 2.28
C ARG A 64 -6.67 -8.90 2.02
N PRO A 65 -6.25 -8.59 0.77
CA PRO A 65 -4.98 -7.91 0.53
C PRO A 65 -4.91 -6.53 1.20
N PHE A 66 -6.01 -5.78 1.18
CA PHE A 66 -6.09 -4.45 1.78
C PHE A 66 -6.01 -4.51 3.31
N LEU A 67 -6.74 -5.45 3.93
CA LEU A 67 -6.70 -5.64 5.38
C LEU A 67 -5.32 -6.11 5.84
N ARG A 68 -4.69 -7.00 5.07
CA ARG A 68 -3.33 -7.45 5.36
C ARG A 68 -2.31 -6.31 5.28
N LEU A 69 -2.46 -5.43 4.30
CA LEU A 69 -1.61 -4.23 4.19
C LEU A 69 -1.78 -3.30 5.40
N ALA A 70 -3.01 -3.13 5.91
CA ALA A 70 -3.27 -2.33 7.10
C ALA A 70 -2.62 -2.92 8.37
N GLU A 71 -2.68 -4.24 8.54
CA GLU A 71 -1.97 -4.95 9.62
C GLU A 71 -0.46 -4.69 9.55
N ILE A 72 0.13 -4.89 8.38
CA ILE A 72 1.57 -4.69 8.16
C ILE A 72 1.98 -3.24 8.44
N GLY A 73 1.21 -2.26 7.97
CA GLY A 73 1.47 -0.84 8.23
C GLY A 73 1.49 -0.52 9.73
N THR A 74 0.59 -1.14 10.49
CA THR A 74 0.52 -1.00 11.95
C THR A 74 1.72 -1.65 12.65
N ASP A 75 1.99 -2.92 12.34
CA ASP A 75 3.05 -3.70 12.97
C ASP A 75 4.45 -3.15 12.66
N ALA A 76 4.69 -2.80 11.39
CA ALA A 76 5.96 -2.23 10.98
C ALA A 76 6.21 -0.88 11.66
N ASN A 77 5.20 -0.01 11.76
CA ASN A 77 5.35 1.27 12.46
C ASN A 77 5.64 1.09 13.96
N LEU A 78 5.00 0.11 14.60
CA LEU A 78 5.27 -0.26 15.98
C LEU A 78 6.74 -0.69 16.15
N PHE A 79 7.24 -1.58 15.30
CA PHE A 79 8.64 -2.04 15.36
C PHE A 79 9.64 -0.93 15.07
N LEU A 80 9.33 -0.03 14.14
CA LEU A 80 10.14 1.17 13.87
C LEU A 80 10.25 2.07 15.11
N GLY A 81 9.17 2.18 15.90
CA GLY A 81 9.20 2.85 17.21
C GLY A 81 10.14 2.17 18.20
N MET A 82 10.14 0.83 18.24
CA MET A 82 11.00 0.05 19.15
C MET A 82 12.49 0.18 18.83
N VAL A 83 12.89 0.25 17.56
CA VAL A 83 14.30 0.40 17.16
C VAL A 83 14.80 1.84 17.25
N SER A 84 13.91 2.82 17.21
CA SER A 84 14.27 4.26 17.27
C SER A 84 14.31 4.82 18.70
N GLY A 85 13.63 4.17 19.67
CA GLY A 85 13.41 4.70 21.02
C GLY A 85 14.17 4.01 22.17
N THR A 86 15.11 3.10 21.89
CA THR A 86 15.74 2.29 22.94
C THR A 86 16.82 3.05 23.74
N LEU A 87 16.53 3.33 25.02
CA LEU A 87 17.49 3.87 26.00
C LEU A 87 18.58 2.85 26.42
N VAL A 88 18.32 1.55 26.24
CA VAL A 88 19.29 0.47 26.44
C VAL A 88 19.34 -0.38 25.18
N ALA A 89 20.47 -0.30 24.48
CA ALA A 89 20.71 -1.04 23.25
C ALA A 89 21.01 -2.51 23.58
N ASP A 90 20.07 -3.40 23.27
CA ASP A 90 20.35 -4.83 23.06
C ASP A 90 20.55 -5.03 21.55
N PRO A 91 21.79 -5.20 21.07
CA PRO A 91 22.07 -5.31 19.64
C PRO A 91 21.40 -6.52 18.99
N GLU A 92 21.20 -7.62 19.72
CA GLU A 92 20.56 -8.82 19.21
C GLU A 92 19.07 -8.62 19.02
N ARG A 93 18.42 -7.95 19.98
CA ARG A 93 17.01 -7.56 19.85
C ARG A 93 16.82 -6.59 18.68
N ILE A 94 17.69 -5.59 18.56
CA ILE A 94 17.62 -4.61 17.47
C ILE A 94 17.78 -5.30 16.11
N ARG A 95 18.74 -6.22 15.95
CA ARG A 95 18.94 -6.96 14.71
C ARG A 95 17.72 -7.82 14.34
N ARG A 96 17.15 -8.53 15.31
CA ARG A 96 15.91 -9.32 15.12
C ARG A 96 14.74 -8.43 14.68
N ARG A 97 14.54 -7.29 15.34
CA ARG A 97 13.49 -6.32 14.96
C ARG A 97 13.69 -5.81 13.54
N TRP A 98 14.92 -5.52 13.13
CA TRP A 98 15.20 -5.10 11.75
C TRP A 98 14.88 -6.18 10.73
N ALA A 99 15.19 -7.45 10.99
CA ALA A 99 14.82 -8.55 10.10
C ALA A 99 13.29 -8.72 9.98
N GLU A 100 12.56 -8.54 11.08
CA GLU A 100 11.08 -8.55 11.08
C GLU A 100 10.52 -7.37 10.27
N ILE A 101 11.06 -6.15 10.45
CA ILE A 101 10.69 -4.97 9.67
C ILE A 101 10.94 -5.20 8.18
N GLU A 102 12.11 -5.73 7.80
CA GLU A 102 12.45 -6.00 6.39
C GLU A 102 11.46 -6.97 5.74
N THR A 103 11.07 -8.02 6.46
CA THR A 103 10.07 -8.99 5.99
C THR A 103 8.73 -8.32 5.76
N LEU A 104 8.27 -7.51 6.72
CA LEU A 104 7.01 -6.77 6.62
C LEU A 104 7.00 -5.76 5.47
N VAL A 105 8.10 -5.04 5.25
CA VAL A 105 8.21 -4.05 4.16
C VAL A 105 8.17 -4.72 2.78
N LEU A 106 8.82 -5.88 2.64
CA LEU A 106 8.73 -6.67 1.41
C LEU A 106 7.28 -7.12 1.14
N GLU A 107 6.62 -7.68 2.15
CA GLU A 107 5.22 -8.11 2.05
C GLU A 107 4.27 -6.93 1.72
N ALA A 108 4.48 -5.76 2.34
CA ALA A 108 3.74 -4.55 2.00
C ALA A 108 3.92 -4.15 0.53
N GLY A 109 5.13 -4.23 -0.01
CA GLY A 109 5.40 -3.95 -1.42
C GLY A 109 4.69 -4.93 -2.36
N GLU A 110 4.69 -6.22 -2.01
CA GLU A 110 3.97 -7.25 -2.77
C GLU A 110 2.45 -7.03 -2.76
N LEU A 111 1.89 -6.70 -1.60
CA LEU A 111 0.46 -6.40 -1.46
C LEU A 111 0.07 -5.12 -2.17
N ALA A 112 0.91 -4.07 -2.09
CA ALA A 112 0.70 -2.85 -2.84
C ALA A 112 0.63 -3.16 -4.33
N ALA A 113 1.62 -3.85 -4.89
CA ALA A 113 1.63 -4.25 -6.30
C ALA A 113 0.42 -5.13 -6.70
N LEU A 114 -0.03 -6.02 -5.81
CA LEU A 114 -1.23 -6.83 -6.02
C LEU A 114 -2.50 -5.96 -6.06
N ILE A 115 -2.66 -5.03 -5.11
CA ILE A 115 -3.77 -4.08 -5.02
C ILE A 115 -3.77 -3.12 -6.21
N GLU A 116 -2.59 -2.74 -6.69
CA GLU A 116 -2.46 -1.89 -7.86
C GLU A 116 -3.01 -2.55 -9.13
N GLY A 117 -3.03 -3.88 -9.13
CA GLY A 117 -3.25 -4.73 -10.28
C GLY A 117 -1.99 -4.79 -11.13
N ARG A 118 -1.51 -6.01 -11.43
CA ARG A 118 -0.79 -6.21 -12.69
C ARG A 118 -1.74 -5.71 -13.78
N PRO A 119 -1.31 -4.87 -14.76
CA PRO A 119 -2.22 -4.27 -15.72
C PRO A 119 -3.09 -5.37 -16.30
N GLU A 120 -4.38 -5.33 -15.95
CA GLU A 120 -5.31 -6.29 -16.51
C GLU A 120 -5.25 -6.13 -18.02
N ASP A 121 -5.05 -7.27 -18.66
CA ASP A 121 -5.02 -7.47 -20.10
C ASP A 121 -6.05 -6.54 -20.75
N ARG A 122 -5.54 -5.45 -21.34
CA ARG A 122 -6.32 -4.52 -22.13
C ARG A 122 -6.99 -5.40 -23.17
N SER A 123 -8.30 -5.62 -23.03
CA SER A 123 -9.07 -6.45 -23.97
C SER A 123 -8.60 -6.11 -25.38
N PRO A 124 -8.15 -7.08 -26.19
CA PRO A 124 -7.58 -6.77 -27.49
C PRO A 124 -8.64 -5.95 -28.22
N LEU A 125 -8.26 -4.70 -28.52
CA LEU A 125 -9.04 -3.80 -29.36
C LEU A 125 -9.55 -4.63 -30.52
N ALA A 126 -10.88 -4.74 -30.63
CA ALA A 126 -11.52 -5.47 -31.70
C ALA A 126 -10.85 -5.07 -33.02
N ALA A 127 -10.07 -6.00 -33.59
CA ALA A 127 -9.52 -5.85 -34.92
C ALA A 127 -10.71 -5.64 -35.85
N GLY A 128 -10.70 -4.50 -36.51
CA GLY A 128 -11.87 -3.95 -37.16
C GLY A 128 -12.44 -4.81 -38.28
N ASP A 129 -13.61 -4.39 -38.74
CA ASP A 129 -13.92 -4.47 -40.15
C ASP A 129 -14.49 -3.12 -40.60
N GLN A 130 -13.58 -2.26 -41.08
CA GLN A 130 -13.95 -1.08 -41.84
C GLN A 130 -14.40 -1.55 -43.22
N SER A 131 -15.70 -1.81 -43.38
CA SER A 131 -16.29 -1.93 -44.72
C SER A 131 -16.40 -0.55 -45.38
N PHE A 132 -15.35 -0.15 -46.07
CA PHE A 132 -15.47 0.80 -47.18
C PHE A 132 -15.99 0.05 -48.41
N SER A 133 -17.21 0.36 -48.86
CA SER A 133 -17.63 0.06 -50.23
C SER A 133 -18.21 1.29 -50.91
N SER A 134 -17.28 1.95 -51.61
CA SER A 134 -17.41 2.65 -52.90
C SER A 134 -18.81 3.06 -53.39
N VAL A 135 -19.06 4.37 -53.38
CA VAL A 135 -19.96 5.06 -54.32
C VAL A 135 -19.37 4.96 -55.72
N ARG A 136 -20.16 4.48 -56.69
CA ARG A 136 -19.95 4.77 -58.13
C ARG A 136 -21.25 5.32 -58.71
N SER A 137 -21.06 6.40 -59.47
CA SER A 137 -22.04 7.17 -60.25
C SER A 137 -22.82 6.35 -61.26
#